data_AF-A0A554IZ01-F1
#
_entry.id   AF-A0A554IZ01-F1
#
_cell.length_a   1.000
_cell.length_b   1.000
_cell.length_c   1.000
_cell.angle_alpha   90.00
_cell.angle_beta   90.00
_cell.angle_gamma   90.00
#
_symmetry.space_group_name_H-M   'P 1'
#
loop_
_entity.id
_entity.type
_entity.pdbx_description
1 polymer ?
#
loop_
_entity_poly.entity_id
_entity_poly.type
_entity_poly.pdbx_seq_one_letter_code
_entity_poly.pdbx_strand_id
1 'polypeptide(L)' 'MKQHTALSILQTGANVFLTGEPGSGKTYVTNEYVAYLRGRGIEPAITASTGIAATHIGGMTI' A
#
# COMPACT_ATOMS: atom_id res chain seq x y z
N MET A 1 2.12 -8.21 14.76
CA MET A 1 0.71 -8.66 14.83
C MET A 1 -0.23 -7.82 13.96
N LYS A 2 -0.32 -6.48 14.10
CA LYS A 2 -1.29 -5.66 13.33
C LYS A 2 -1.05 -5.57 11.81
N GLN A 3 0.20 -5.55 11.36
CA GLN A 3 0.53 -5.43 9.92
C GLN A 3 0.07 -6.63 9.10
N HIS A 4 0.23 -7.85 9.62
CA HIS A 4 -0.25 -9.07 8.97
C HIS A 4 -1.77 -9.05 8.81
N THR A 5 -2.51 -8.68 9.86
CA THR A 5 -3.97 -8.52 9.79
C THR A 5 -4.38 -7.48 8.75
N ALA A 6 -3.70 -6.32 8.73
CA ALA A 6 -3.98 -5.28 7.72
C ALA A 6 -3.74 -5.79 6.29
N LEU A 7 -2.65 -6.53 6.07
CA LEU A 7 -2.35 -7.16 4.79
C LEU A 7 -3.44 -8.17 4.40
N SER A 8 -3.88 -9.05 5.32
CA SER A 8 -4.95 -10.02 5.05
C SER A 8 -6.27 -9.33 4.67
N ILE A 9 -6.61 -8.20 5.30
CA ILE A 9 -7.79 -7.41 4.95
C ILE A 9 -7.65 -6.82 3.54
N LEU A 10 -6.49 -6.24 3.19
CA LEU A 10 -6.23 -5.73 1.83
C LEU A 10 -6.37 -6.83 0.78
N GLN A 11 -5.87 -8.03 1.04
CA GLN A 11 -5.95 -9.18 0.14
C GLN A 11 -7.38 -9.68 -0.12
N THR A 12 -8.37 -9.28 0.68
CA THR A 12 -9.79 -9.62 0.44
C THR A 12 -10.38 -8.86 -0.76
N GLY A 13 -9.75 -7.78 -1.22
CA GLY A 13 -10.27 -6.90 -2.26
C GLY A 13 -11.27 -5.85 -1.76
N ALA A 14 -11.51 -5.75 -0.45
CA ALA A 14 -12.29 -4.67 0.13
C ALA A 14 -11.60 -3.30 -0.02
N ASN A 15 -12.39 -2.22 -0.03
CA ASN A 15 -11.86 -0.86 0.07
C ASN A 15 -11.37 -0.61 1.51
N VAL A 16 -10.07 -0.30 1.66
CA VAL A 16 -9.43 -0.16 2.97
C VAL A 16 -8.81 1.22 3.13
N PHE A 17 -9.11 1.88 4.24
CA PHE A 17 -8.37 3.05 4.71
C PHE A 17 -7.34 2.63 5.77
N LEU A 18 -6.06 2.55 5.39
CA LEU A 18 -4.97 2.17 6.29
C LEU A 18 -4.36 3.42 6.95
N THR A 19 -4.54 3.56 8.27
CA THR A 19 -4.00 4.68 9.05
C THR A 19 -3.11 4.22 10.21
N GLY A 20 -2.42 5.17 10.85
CA GLY A 20 -1.57 4.96 12.01
C GLY A 20 -0.50 6.04 12.15
N GLU A 21 0.12 6.12 13.31
CA GLU A 21 1.17 7.09 13.65
C GLU A 21 2.40 7.01 12.72
N PRO A 22 3.22 8.07 12.61
CA PRO A 22 4.53 7.97 11.96
C PRO A 22 5.35 6.78 12.49
N GLY A 23 6.05 6.06 11.60
CA GLY A 23 6.81 4.88 11.98
C GLY A 23 6.00 3.60 12.24
N SER A 24 4.65 3.62 12.12
CA SER A 24 3.80 2.44 12.37
C SER A 24 3.88 1.32 11.30
N GLY A 25 4.72 1.48 10.28
CA GLY A 25 4.91 0.46 9.23
C GLY A 25 3.84 0.44 8.14
N LYS A 26 3.14 1.56 7.89
CA LYS A 26 2.13 1.69 6.81
C LYS A 26 2.73 1.36 5.44
N THR A 27 3.84 2.00 5.08
CA THR A 27 4.55 1.80 3.80
C THR A 27 4.96 0.36 3.59
N TYR A 28 5.39 -0.34 4.66
CA TYR A 28 5.70 -1.77 4.61
C TYR A 28 4.47 -2.58 4.17
N VAL A 29 3.31 -2.37 4.82
CA VAL A 29 2.08 -3.08 4.46
C VAL A 29 1.63 -2.76 3.04
N THR A 30 1.76 -1.52 2.60
CA THR A 30 1.37 -1.11 1.23
C THR A 30 2.28 -1.79 0.19
N ASN A 31 3.59 -1.86 0.43
CA ASN A 31 4.54 -2.51 -0.48
C ASN A 31 4.33 -4.03 -0.54
N GLU A 32 4.07 -4.69 0.59
CA GLU A 32 3.72 -6.11 0.63
C GLU A 32 2.45 -6.39 -0.18
N TYR A 33 1.46 -5.51 -0.10
CA TYR A 33 0.25 -5.63 -0.89
C TYR A 33 0.50 -5.42 -2.40
N VAL A 34 1.33 -4.44 -2.78
CA VAL A 34 1.77 -4.25 -4.18
C VAL A 34 2.49 -5.49 -4.70
N ALA A 35 3.41 -6.07 -3.93
CA ALA A 35 4.12 -7.29 -4.31
C ALA A 35 3.15 -8.47 -4.49
N TYR A 36 2.16 -8.60 -3.58
CA TYR A 36 1.10 -9.60 -3.67
C TYR A 36 0.26 -9.47 -4.95
N LEU A 37 -0.05 -8.25 -5.38
CA LEU A 37 -0.81 -7.99 -6.62
C LEU A 37 0.04 -8.30 -7.86
N ARG A 38 1.30 -7.84 -7.89
CA ARG A 38 2.23 -8.13 -8.98
C ARG A 38 2.49 -9.63 -9.14
N GLY A 39 2.61 -10.37 -8.04
CA GLY A 39 2.70 -11.83 -8.05
C GLY A 39 1.48 -12.55 -8.65
N ARG A 40 0.35 -11.85 -8.81
CA ARG A 40 -0.86 -12.31 -9.50
C ARG A 40 -1.04 -11.72 -10.90
N GLY A 41 -0.03 -11.02 -11.42
CA GLY A 41 -0.10 -10.35 -12.72
C GLY A 41 -0.99 -9.10 -12.72
N ILE A 42 -1.29 -8.54 -11.56
CA ILE A 42 -2.06 -7.29 -11.42
C ILE A 42 -1.08 -6.16 -11.17
N GLU A 43 -1.01 -5.19 -12.09
CA GLU A 43 -0.22 -3.98 -11.89
C GLU A 43 -1.10 -2.87 -11.28
N PRO A 44 -0.92 -2.52 -10.00
CA PRO A 44 -1.74 -1.50 -9.35
C PRO A 44 -1.34 -0.09 -9.77
N ALA A 45 -2.31 0.83 -9.85
CA ALA A 45 -2.03 2.26 -9.88
C ALA A 45 -1.57 2.73 -8.49
N ILE A 46 -0.34 3.24 -8.41
CA ILE A 46 0.24 3.77 -7.16
C ILE A 46 0.21 5.29 -7.24
N THR A 47 -0.55 5.91 -6.35
CA THR A 47 -0.72 7.38 -6.33
C THR A 47 -0.48 7.99 -4.96
N ALA A 48 -0.04 9.25 -4.92
CA ALA A 48 0.04 10.07 -3.71
C ALA A 48 -0.43 11.51 -3.96
N SER A 49 -0.68 12.28 -2.89
CA SER A 49 -1.17 13.66 -2.99
C SER A 49 -0.11 14.68 -3.41
N THR A 50 1.18 14.35 -3.31
CA THR A 50 2.30 15.24 -3.68
C THR A 50 3.35 14.48 -4.48
N GLY A 51 4.07 15.18 -5.36
CA GLY A 51 5.11 14.59 -6.20
C GLY A 51 6.22 13.91 -5.38
N ILE A 52 6.68 14.55 -4.30
CA ILE A 52 7.72 13.98 -3.43
C ILE A 52 7.22 12.68 -2.78
N ALA A 53 5.99 12.65 -2.27
CA ALA A 53 5.42 11.41 -1.71
C ALA A 53 5.26 10.31 -2.77
N ALA A 54 4.83 10.67 -3.99
CA ALA A 54 4.68 9.74 -5.09
C ALA A 54 6.02 9.10 -5.48
N THR A 55 7.10 9.89 -5.57
CA THR A 55 8.43 9.37 -5.90
C THR A 55 8.96 8.38 -4.85
N HIS A 56 8.65 8.58 -3.58
CA HIS A 56 9.07 7.67 -2.51
C HIS A 56 8.39 6.29 -2.55
N ILE A 57 7.24 6.18 -3.20
CA ILE A 57 6.49 4.91 -3.34
C ILE A 57 6.50 4.35 -4.76
N GLY A 58 7.29 4.95 -5.67
CA GLY A 58 7.37 4.54 -7.07
C GLY A 58 6.06 4.75 -7.84
N GLY A 59 5.29 5.77 -7.46
CA GLY A 59 4.01 6.12 -8.05
C GLY A 59 4.00 7.49 -8.74
N MET A 60 2.80 7.98 -9.02
CA MET A 60 2.56 9.33 -9.56
C MET A 60 1.61 10.13 -8.66
N THR A 61 1.42 11.41 -8.95
CA THR A 61 0.34 12.17 -8.32
C THR A 61 -1.03 11.69 -8.81
N ILE A 62 -2.07 11.86 -8.01
CA ILE A 62 -3.45 11.66 -8.46
C ILE A 62 -3.90 12.77 -9.41
#